data_AF-A0A3B9KCT4-F1
#
_entry.id   AF-A0A3B9KCT4-F1
#
_cell.length_a   1.000
_cell.length_b   1.000
_cell.length_c   1.000
_cell.angle_alpha   90.00
_cell.angle_beta   90.00
_cell.angle_gamma   90.00
#
_symmetry.space_group_name_H-M   'P 1'
#
loop_
_entity.id
_entity.type
_entity.pdbx_description
1 polymer ?
#
loop_
_entity_poly.entity_id
_entity_poly.type
_entity_poly.pdbx_seq_one_letter_code
_entity_poly.pdbx_strand_id
1 'polypeptide(L)'
;MQNIEELLVQMTLQEKVALLAGTHDWYTVPVERLGIPSLKMTDGPNGARGAGGFTSGVKAACFPAEISLASTWNIDLLERVGQALAREVHMKGAQVLLAPTVNIQRSPLGGRNFECFSEDPYLSARLAVAYITGLQRAGVGASIKHYVCNDEEFERFSISSEVRERALREIYLLPFQAAVHEIQPWTIMAAYNLVNGIAASENSYLLTQILRQEWGFDGVVVSDWFFSVKSTAAAVNVGLDLEMPSPRWRGEKLLEAVTLGEVAEATIDISVRRLL
;
A
#
# COMPACT_ATOMS: atom_id res chain seq x y z
N MET A 1 6.71 25.88 -2.65
CA MET A 1 6.81 24.55 -2.01
C MET A 1 8.05 24.57 -1.15
N GLN A 2 7.95 24.19 0.12
CA GLN A 2 9.14 23.93 0.92
C GLN A 2 9.89 22.74 0.33
N ASN A 3 11.22 22.76 0.43
CA ASN A 3 12.06 21.67 -0.04
C ASN A 3 11.97 20.48 0.95
N ILE A 4 11.79 19.24 0.44
CA ILE A 4 11.70 18.03 1.26
C ILE A 4 12.91 17.90 2.21
N GLU A 5 14.11 18.20 1.72
CA GLU A 5 15.32 18.11 2.55
C GLU A 5 15.34 19.17 3.67
N GLU A 6 14.78 20.36 3.42
CA GLU A 6 14.65 21.39 4.46
C GLU A 6 13.64 20.98 5.54
N LEU A 7 12.55 20.32 5.16
CA LEU A 7 11.57 19.77 6.09
C LEU A 7 12.18 18.67 6.96
N LEU A 8 12.91 17.73 6.35
CA LEU A 8 13.60 16.65 7.06
C LEU A 8 14.56 17.16 8.14
N VAL A 9 15.35 18.18 7.82
CA VAL A 9 16.30 18.79 8.77
C VAL A 9 15.59 19.55 9.90
N GLN A 10 14.42 20.13 9.63
CA GLN A 10 13.65 20.88 10.62
C GLN A 10 12.80 20.00 11.54
N MET A 11 12.54 18.74 11.17
CA MET A 11 11.81 17.80 12.00
C MET A 11 12.66 17.27 13.14
N THR A 12 12.04 17.19 14.32
CA THR A 12 12.53 16.36 15.42
C THR A 12 12.38 14.88 15.09
N LEU A 13 13.17 14.01 15.75
CA LEU A 13 13.02 12.56 15.60
C LEU A 13 11.59 12.09 15.96
N GLN A 14 10.96 12.73 16.94
CA GLN A 14 9.58 12.43 17.34
C GLN A 14 8.59 12.77 16.23
N GLU A 15 8.72 13.93 15.58
CA GLU A 15 7.88 14.31 14.43
C GLU A 15 8.10 13.33 13.26
N LYS A 16 9.35 12.95 12.97
CA LYS A 16 9.69 11.95 11.94
C LYS A 16 9.02 10.61 12.23
N VAL A 17 9.20 10.07 13.44
CA VAL A 17 8.62 8.77 13.86
C VAL A 17 7.10 8.81 13.85
N ALA A 18 6.48 9.92 14.26
CA ALA A 18 5.03 10.06 14.26
C ALA A 18 4.46 10.06 12.83
N LEU A 19 5.15 10.68 11.86
CA LEU A 19 4.72 10.71 10.45
C LEU A 19 4.67 9.31 9.82
N LEU A 20 5.47 8.36 10.31
CA LEU A 20 5.53 6.98 9.84
C LEU A 20 4.37 6.09 10.35
N ALA A 21 3.35 6.68 10.97
CA ALA A 21 2.16 5.98 11.45
C ALA A 21 0.85 6.72 11.10
N GLY A 22 -0.24 5.97 11.06
CA GLY A 22 -1.59 6.54 11.11
C GLY A 22 -1.91 7.13 12.50
N THR A 23 -2.85 8.07 12.56
CA THR A 23 -3.41 8.59 13.82
C THR A 23 -4.52 7.66 14.33
N HIS A 24 -5.52 7.43 13.47
CA HIS A 24 -6.69 6.59 13.66
C HIS A 24 -7.33 6.34 12.29
N ASP A 25 -7.91 5.15 12.10
CA ASP A 25 -8.62 4.71 10.91
C ASP A 25 -7.85 4.85 9.58
N TRP A 26 -7.87 6.04 8.97
CA TRP A 26 -7.46 6.31 7.58
C TRP A 26 -6.53 7.51 7.41
N TYR A 27 -6.05 8.12 8.49
CA TYR A 27 -5.34 9.41 8.45
C TYR A 27 -3.90 9.28 8.91
N THR A 28 -2.96 9.94 8.24
CA THR A 28 -1.57 10.08 8.71
C THR A 28 -1.46 11.14 9.81
N VAL A 29 -0.38 11.14 10.59
CA VAL A 29 -0.10 12.18 11.58
C VAL A 29 0.38 13.47 10.88
N PRO A 30 -0.24 14.65 11.14
CA PRO A 30 0.27 15.92 10.61
C PRO A 30 1.49 16.43 11.39
N VAL A 31 2.30 17.29 10.76
CA VAL A 31 3.32 18.11 11.45
C VAL A 31 2.97 19.57 11.29
N GLU A 32 2.03 20.05 12.13
CA GLU A 32 1.40 21.38 11.99
C GLU A 32 2.41 22.53 12.03
N ARG A 33 3.42 22.44 12.90
CA ARG A 33 4.49 23.44 13.05
C ARG A 33 5.25 23.68 11.73
N LEU A 34 5.37 22.65 10.90
CA LEU A 34 6.05 22.70 9.60
C LEU A 34 5.06 22.80 8.42
N GLY A 35 3.75 22.91 8.68
CA GLY A 35 2.73 23.02 7.65
C GLY A 35 2.47 21.71 6.87
N ILE A 36 2.85 20.55 7.40
CA ILE A 36 2.61 19.25 6.76
C ILE A 36 1.22 18.76 7.17
N PRO A 37 0.26 18.64 6.22
CA PRO A 37 -1.10 18.24 6.54
C PRO A 37 -1.21 16.73 6.77
N SER A 38 -2.31 16.32 7.40
CA SER A 38 -2.69 14.92 7.45
C SER A 38 -3.22 14.47 6.08
N LEU A 39 -2.72 13.35 5.59
CA LEU A 39 -3.24 12.68 4.40
C LEU A 39 -4.31 11.69 4.83
N LYS A 40 -5.39 11.65 4.06
CA LYS A 40 -6.49 10.70 4.20
C LYS A 40 -6.41 9.65 3.10
N MET A 41 -6.34 8.40 3.52
CA MET A 41 -6.54 7.23 2.68
C MET A 41 -8.02 6.84 2.68
N THR A 42 -8.45 6.07 1.69
CA THR A 42 -9.76 5.44 1.75
C THR A 42 -9.76 4.16 0.95
N ASP A 43 -10.44 3.12 1.46
CA ASP A 43 -10.79 1.99 0.60
C ASP A 43 -11.67 2.46 -0.56
N GLY A 44 -11.64 1.79 -1.70
CA GLY A 44 -10.93 0.57 -2.02
C GLY A 44 -11.18 0.18 -3.48
N PRO A 45 -11.13 -1.10 -3.84
CA PRO A 45 -10.94 -1.53 -5.24
C PRO A 45 -12.09 -1.16 -6.20
N ASN A 46 -13.34 -1.08 -5.71
CA ASN A 46 -14.52 -0.80 -6.55
C ASN A 46 -15.34 0.41 -6.07
N GLY A 47 -14.75 1.33 -5.31
CA GLY A 47 -15.43 2.54 -4.83
C GLY A 47 -14.68 3.22 -3.71
N ALA A 48 -14.74 4.56 -3.64
CA ALA A 48 -14.16 5.31 -2.54
C ALA A 48 -15.15 5.39 -1.37
N ARG A 49 -15.04 4.47 -0.40
CA ARG A 49 -15.97 4.33 0.72
C ARG A 49 -16.04 5.60 1.59
N GLY A 50 -14.91 6.30 1.73
CA GLY A 50 -14.77 7.46 2.60
C GLY A 50 -14.66 7.09 4.08
N ALA A 51 -14.89 8.09 4.94
CA ALA A 51 -14.89 7.94 6.39
C ALA A 51 -16.29 7.61 6.92
N GLY A 52 -16.36 7.13 8.15
CA GLY A 52 -17.60 6.76 8.84
C GLY A 52 -17.74 5.26 9.07
N GLY A 53 -18.75 4.87 9.85
CA GLY A 53 -19.04 3.46 10.15
C GLY A 53 -19.68 2.74 8.96
N PHE A 54 -19.62 1.41 8.96
CA PHE A 54 -20.17 0.55 7.89
C PHE A 54 -21.67 0.75 7.63
N THR A 55 -22.43 1.28 8.61
CA THR A 55 -23.88 1.47 8.54
C THR A 55 -24.34 2.92 8.42
N SER A 56 -23.44 3.90 8.63
CA SER A 56 -23.75 5.34 8.65
C SER A 56 -22.75 6.19 7.86
N GLY A 57 -21.95 5.56 7.00
CA GLY A 57 -20.96 6.22 6.17
C GLY A 57 -21.55 7.11 5.07
N VAL A 58 -20.69 7.94 4.48
CA VAL A 58 -21.05 8.77 3.33
C VAL A 58 -21.35 7.88 2.12
N LYS A 59 -22.38 8.23 1.34
CA LYS A 59 -22.70 7.50 0.10
C LYS A 59 -21.52 7.54 -0.87
N ALA A 60 -21.27 6.42 -1.56
CA ALA A 60 -20.24 6.28 -2.57
C ALA A 60 -20.80 5.59 -3.81
N ALA A 61 -20.23 5.89 -4.97
CA ALA A 61 -20.47 5.08 -6.16
C ALA A 61 -19.81 3.70 -5.99
N CYS A 62 -20.61 2.64 -6.11
CA CYS A 62 -20.14 1.26 -6.13
C CYS A 62 -20.02 0.80 -7.59
N PHE A 63 -18.79 0.61 -8.04
CA PHE A 63 -18.47 0.11 -9.37
C PHE A 63 -18.56 -1.42 -9.39
N PRO A 64 -18.61 -2.05 -10.58
CA PRO A 64 -18.43 -3.50 -10.67
C PRO A 64 -17.13 -3.92 -9.99
N ALA A 65 -17.16 -5.07 -9.32
CA ALA A 65 -15.96 -5.63 -8.70
C ALA A 65 -14.88 -5.94 -9.76
N GLU A 66 -13.62 -6.00 -9.34
CA GLU A 66 -12.49 -6.09 -10.27
C GLU A 66 -12.55 -7.34 -11.17
N ILE A 67 -13.06 -8.48 -10.69
CA ILE A 67 -13.25 -9.68 -11.52
C ILE A 67 -14.22 -9.43 -12.69
N SER A 68 -15.27 -8.63 -12.46
CA SER A 68 -16.23 -8.25 -13.49
C SER A 68 -15.64 -7.22 -14.45
N LEU A 69 -14.82 -6.29 -13.95
CA LEU A 69 -14.10 -5.34 -14.80
C LEU A 69 -13.05 -6.05 -15.67
N ALA A 70 -12.34 -7.03 -15.12
CA ALA A 70 -11.37 -7.83 -15.86
C ALA A 70 -12.01 -8.64 -16.99
N SER A 71 -13.23 -9.13 -16.76
CA SER A 71 -14.01 -9.85 -17.77
C SER A 71 -14.34 -9.00 -19.02
N THR A 72 -14.15 -7.68 -18.96
CA THR A 72 -14.30 -6.80 -20.13
C THR A 72 -13.09 -6.83 -21.07
N TRP A 73 -11.91 -7.24 -20.58
CA TRP A 73 -10.63 -7.16 -21.30
C TRP A 73 -10.34 -5.77 -21.91
N ASN A 74 -10.90 -4.72 -21.31
CA ASN A 74 -10.91 -3.39 -21.90
C ASN A 74 -10.04 -2.41 -21.10
N ILE A 75 -8.79 -2.25 -21.54
CA ILE A 75 -7.79 -1.37 -20.92
C ILE A 75 -8.30 0.08 -20.84
N ASP A 76 -8.85 0.61 -21.93
CA ASP A 76 -9.35 1.99 -21.99
C ASP A 76 -10.52 2.22 -21.02
N LEU A 77 -11.37 1.20 -20.83
CA LEU A 77 -12.43 1.24 -19.83
C LEU A 77 -11.86 1.30 -18.42
N LEU A 78 -10.83 0.51 -18.09
CA LEU A 78 -10.22 0.52 -16.76
C LEU A 78 -9.55 1.86 -16.43
N GLU A 79 -8.92 2.52 -17.41
CA GLU A 79 -8.41 3.89 -17.20
C GLU A 79 -9.56 4.87 -16.88
N ARG A 80 -10.68 4.78 -17.61
CA ARG A 80 -11.88 5.60 -17.34
C ARG A 80 -12.51 5.31 -15.98
N VAL A 81 -12.50 4.05 -15.54
CA VAL A 81 -12.95 3.67 -14.19
C VAL A 81 -12.03 4.31 -13.14
N GLY A 82 -10.70 4.22 -13.31
CA GLY A 82 -9.73 4.89 -12.45
C GLY A 82 -9.99 6.40 -12.34
N GLN A 83 -10.19 7.09 -13.47
CA GLN A 83 -10.53 8.52 -13.47
C GLN A 83 -11.86 8.82 -12.75
N ALA A 84 -12.85 7.93 -12.84
CA ALA A 84 -14.13 8.09 -12.15
C ALA A 84 -13.99 7.90 -10.63
N LEU A 85 -13.20 6.92 -10.22
CA LEU A 85 -12.88 6.69 -8.82
C LEU A 85 -12.07 7.83 -8.22
N ALA A 86 -11.14 8.43 -8.97
CA ALA A 86 -10.40 9.60 -8.51
C ALA A 86 -11.32 10.79 -8.15
N ARG A 87 -12.43 10.96 -8.89
CA ARG A 87 -13.45 11.96 -8.55
C ARG A 87 -14.18 11.61 -7.25
N GLU A 88 -14.52 10.34 -7.04
CA GLU A 88 -15.11 9.89 -5.77
C GLU A 88 -14.15 10.14 -4.60
N VAL A 89 -12.86 9.83 -4.77
CA VAL A 89 -11.82 10.05 -3.75
C VAL A 89 -11.70 11.52 -3.38
N HIS A 90 -11.65 12.42 -4.37
CA HIS A 90 -11.67 13.87 -4.15
C HIS A 90 -12.93 14.31 -3.39
N MET A 91 -14.11 13.79 -3.74
CA MET A 91 -15.35 14.10 -3.02
C MET A 91 -15.35 13.59 -1.56
N LYS A 92 -14.51 12.61 -1.23
CA LYS A 92 -14.31 12.14 0.16
C LYS A 92 -13.21 12.89 0.90
N GLY A 93 -12.56 13.86 0.25
CA GLY A 93 -11.41 14.61 0.80
C GLY A 93 -10.19 13.71 1.06
N ALA A 94 -10.07 12.61 0.32
CA ALA A 94 -8.96 11.67 0.41
C ALA A 94 -7.93 11.92 -0.70
N GLN A 95 -6.70 11.45 -0.49
CA GLN A 95 -5.58 11.62 -1.42
C GLN A 95 -5.11 10.29 -2.02
N VAL A 96 -5.35 9.17 -1.31
CA VAL A 96 -4.96 7.83 -1.75
C VAL A 96 -6.16 6.90 -1.73
N LEU A 97 -6.39 6.21 -2.84
CA LEU A 97 -7.32 5.09 -2.91
C LEU A 97 -6.57 3.78 -2.64
N LEU A 98 -7.06 2.96 -1.72
CA LEU A 98 -6.46 1.68 -1.38
C LEU A 98 -6.84 0.61 -2.42
N ALA A 99 -6.34 0.78 -3.64
CA ALA A 99 -6.69 0.02 -4.83
C ALA A 99 -5.61 0.16 -5.92
N PRO A 100 -5.60 -0.72 -6.94
CA PRO A 100 -6.44 -1.92 -7.11
C PRO A 100 -5.94 -3.13 -6.30
N THR A 101 -6.75 -4.18 -6.18
CA THR A 101 -6.31 -5.46 -5.60
C THR A 101 -5.87 -6.42 -6.71
N VAL A 102 -4.59 -6.81 -6.73
CA VAL A 102 -3.99 -7.61 -7.83
C VAL A 102 -3.47 -8.97 -7.38
N ASN A 103 -3.96 -9.47 -6.24
CA ASN A 103 -3.68 -10.86 -5.82
C ASN A 103 -4.16 -11.85 -6.89
N ILE A 104 -3.50 -13.01 -6.96
CA ILE A 104 -3.76 -13.98 -8.04
C ILE A 104 -4.82 -14.97 -7.55
N GLN A 105 -5.83 -15.21 -8.38
CA GLN A 105 -6.91 -16.16 -8.12
C GLN A 105 -6.40 -17.61 -8.25
N ARG A 106 -5.44 -18.02 -7.40
CA ARG A 106 -4.82 -19.36 -7.41
C ARG A 106 -5.84 -20.48 -7.24
N SER A 107 -6.88 -20.23 -6.45
CA SER A 107 -7.97 -21.14 -6.17
C SER A 107 -9.29 -20.39 -6.32
N PRO A 108 -10.35 -21.00 -6.87
CA PRO A 108 -11.66 -20.36 -6.98
C PRO A 108 -12.33 -20.11 -5.62
N LEU A 109 -11.81 -20.70 -4.52
CA LEU A 109 -12.34 -20.59 -3.17
C LEU A 109 -11.82 -19.35 -2.40
N GLY A 110 -10.95 -18.55 -2.99
CA GLY A 110 -10.41 -17.35 -2.36
C GLY A 110 -11.53 -16.35 -2.00
N GLY A 111 -11.68 -16.04 -0.71
CA GLY A 111 -12.76 -15.18 -0.20
C GLY A 111 -12.75 -13.75 -0.77
N ARG A 112 -11.61 -13.30 -1.31
CA ARG A 112 -11.42 -11.98 -1.94
C ARG A 112 -11.17 -12.05 -3.44
N ASN A 113 -11.39 -13.20 -4.08
CA ASN A 113 -11.24 -13.32 -5.54
C ASN A 113 -12.10 -12.28 -6.30
N PHE A 114 -13.29 -11.96 -5.77
CA PHE A 114 -14.19 -11.00 -6.40
C PHE A 114 -13.58 -9.61 -6.56
N GLU A 115 -12.69 -9.20 -5.64
CA GLU A 115 -12.01 -7.92 -5.68
C GLU A 115 -10.65 -7.97 -6.38
N CYS A 116 -10.24 -9.12 -6.93
CA CYS A 116 -9.02 -9.25 -7.73
C CYS A 116 -9.37 -9.34 -9.24
N PHE A 117 -8.46 -8.95 -10.13
CA PHE A 117 -8.70 -9.01 -11.57
C PHE A 117 -8.79 -10.43 -12.14
N SER A 118 -7.72 -11.24 -12.07
CA SER A 118 -7.65 -12.52 -12.79
C SER A 118 -6.67 -13.52 -12.17
N GLU A 119 -6.80 -14.80 -12.54
CA GLU A 119 -5.77 -15.83 -12.36
C GLU A 119 -4.57 -15.63 -13.30
N ASP A 120 -4.76 -14.94 -14.43
CA ASP A 120 -3.68 -14.65 -15.38
C ASP A 120 -2.91 -13.39 -14.97
N PRO A 121 -1.59 -13.49 -14.75
CA PRO A 121 -0.80 -12.37 -14.25
C PRO A 121 -0.62 -11.26 -15.28
N TYR A 122 -0.65 -11.57 -16.59
CA TYR A 122 -0.51 -10.57 -17.64
C TYR A 122 -1.78 -9.69 -17.74
N LEU A 123 -2.97 -10.30 -17.72
CA LEU A 123 -4.23 -9.58 -17.69
C LEU A 123 -4.32 -8.71 -16.45
N SER A 124 -4.03 -9.26 -15.27
CA SER A 124 -3.99 -8.51 -14.00
C SER A 124 -3.02 -7.32 -14.09
N ALA A 125 -1.82 -7.51 -14.65
CA ALA A 125 -0.85 -6.42 -14.85
C ALA A 125 -1.40 -5.31 -15.75
N ARG A 126 -1.92 -5.65 -16.94
CA ARG A 126 -2.39 -4.64 -17.91
C ARG A 126 -3.57 -3.82 -17.38
N LEU A 127 -4.49 -4.47 -16.68
CA LEU A 127 -5.66 -3.81 -16.09
C LEU A 127 -5.28 -2.94 -14.89
N ALA A 128 -4.36 -3.43 -14.04
CA ALA A 128 -3.85 -2.66 -12.91
C ALA A 128 -3.14 -1.38 -13.37
N VAL A 129 -2.25 -1.47 -14.36
CA VAL A 129 -1.56 -0.30 -14.92
C VAL A 129 -2.57 0.73 -15.44
N ALA A 130 -3.60 0.30 -16.17
CA ALA A 130 -4.64 1.20 -16.69
C ALA A 130 -5.45 1.87 -15.58
N TYR A 131 -5.89 1.08 -14.59
CA TYR A 131 -6.64 1.57 -13.44
C TYR A 131 -5.83 2.61 -12.64
N ILE A 132 -4.56 2.32 -12.34
CA ILE A 132 -3.64 3.20 -11.61
C ILE A 132 -3.36 4.47 -12.43
N THR A 133 -3.16 4.33 -13.75
CA THR A 133 -2.98 5.47 -14.66
C THR A 133 -4.16 6.44 -14.57
N GLY A 134 -5.38 5.91 -14.56
CA GLY A 134 -6.59 6.72 -14.42
C GLY A 134 -6.67 7.48 -13.10
N LEU A 135 -6.26 6.84 -11.99
CA LEU A 135 -6.22 7.49 -10.67
C LEU A 135 -5.16 8.61 -10.61
N GLN A 136 -3.91 8.28 -10.95
CA GLN A 136 -2.78 9.19 -10.74
C GLN A 136 -2.80 10.37 -11.71
N ARG A 137 -3.27 10.19 -12.95
CA ARG A 137 -3.49 11.31 -13.88
C ARG A 137 -4.55 12.29 -13.41
N ALA A 138 -5.46 11.83 -12.55
CA ALA A 138 -6.49 12.65 -11.92
C ALA A 138 -6.08 13.16 -10.52
N GLY A 139 -4.79 13.07 -10.16
CA GLY A 139 -4.24 13.64 -8.92
C GLY A 139 -4.54 12.82 -7.67
N VAL A 140 -4.85 11.53 -7.80
CA VAL A 140 -5.08 10.61 -6.67
C VAL A 140 -4.05 9.49 -6.69
N GLY A 141 -3.40 9.25 -5.55
CA GLY A 141 -2.49 8.13 -5.39
C GLY A 141 -3.21 6.79 -5.38
N ALA A 142 -2.59 5.79 -5.99
CA ALA A 142 -3.03 4.40 -5.88
C ALA A 142 -2.22 3.66 -4.80
N SER A 143 -2.87 2.71 -4.12
CA SER A 143 -2.22 1.71 -3.27
C SER A 143 -2.51 0.31 -3.81
N ILE A 144 -1.68 -0.14 -4.75
CA ILE A 144 -1.80 -1.48 -5.31
C ILE A 144 -1.52 -2.51 -4.21
N LYS A 145 -2.39 -3.53 -4.10
CA LYS A 145 -2.41 -4.44 -2.95
C LYS A 145 -2.81 -5.87 -3.31
N HIS A 146 -2.53 -6.88 -2.48
CA HIS A 146 -1.70 -6.86 -1.28
C HIS A 146 -0.38 -7.57 -1.60
N TYR A 147 0.74 -6.88 -1.43
CA TYR A 147 2.08 -7.32 -1.80
C TYR A 147 2.68 -8.23 -0.72
N VAL A 148 2.79 -9.55 -0.90
CA VAL A 148 2.36 -10.37 -2.05
C VAL A 148 1.88 -11.75 -1.55
N CYS A 149 1.24 -12.53 -2.43
CA CYS A 149 0.76 -13.90 -2.17
C CYS A 149 -0.32 -14.01 -1.07
N ASN A 150 -1.13 -12.96 -0.91
CA ASN A 150 -2.31 -12.96 -0.04
C ASN A 150 -3.53 -13.51 -0.80
N ASP A 151 -3.45 -14.78 -1.20
CA ASP A 151 -4.42 -15.37 -2.14
C ASP A 151 -5.49 -16.23 -1.43
N GLU A 152 -5.48 -16.26 -0.09
CA GLU A 152 -6.50 -16.90 0.74
C GLU A 152 -6.75 -16.15 2.06
N GLU A 153 -8.00 -16.22 2.54
CA GLU A 153 -8.39 -15.53 3.79
C GLU A 153 -8.16 -16.38 5.04
N PHE A 154 -8.03 -17.70 4.87
CA PHE A 154 -7.83 -18.62 5.97
C PHE A 154 -6.51 -18.31 6.69
N GLU A 155 -6.60 -17.97 7.97
CA GLU A 155 -5.44 -17.60 8.80
C GLU A 155 -4.50 -16.56 8.16
N ARG A 156 -5.03 -15.62 7.38
CA ARG A 156 -4.22 -14.65 6.61
C ARG A 156 -3.20 -13.86 7.44
N PHE A 157 -3.38 -13.76 8.76
CA PHE A 157 -2.44 -13.08 9.67
C PHE A 157 -1.25 -13.95 10.11
N SER A 158 -1.28 -15.26 9.88
CA SER A 158 -0.28 -16.23 10.38
C SER A 158 0.15 -17.27 9.35
N ILE A 159 -0.64 -17.53 8.32
CA ILE A 159 -0.31 -18.51 7.29
C ILE A 159 0.93 -18.07 6.48
N SER A 160 1.73 -19.06 6.09
CA SER A 160 2.85 -18.86 5.17
C SER A 160 2.53 -19.39 3.78
N SER A 161 2.61 -18.50 2.79
CA SER A 161 2.56 -18.84 1.38
C SER A 161 3.93 -19.36 0.95
N GLU A 162 4.06 -20.68 0.83
CA GLU A 162 5.28 -21.36 0.39
C GLU A 162 5.34 -21.43 -1.14
N VAL A 163 6.19 -20.61 -1.73
CA VAL A 163 6.25 -20.37 -3.18
C VAL A 163 7.69 -20.37 -3.69
N ARG A 164 7.93 -21.13 -4.75
CA ARG A 164 9.25 -21.15 -5.41
C ARG A 164 9.46 -19.86 -6.19
N GLU A 165 10.72 -19.43 -6.26
CA GLU A 165 11.17 -18.20 -6.92
C GLU A 165 10.54 -17.98 -8.30
N ARG A 166 10.55 -19.01 -9.15
CA ARG A 166 9.97 -18.92 -10.49
C ARG A 166 8.49 -18.53 -10.48
N ALA A 167 7.68 -19.19 -9.65
CA ALA A 167 6.25 -18.89 -9.55
C ALA A 167 6.02 -17.51 -8.89
N LEU A 168 6.82 -17.19 -7.86
CA LEU A 168 6.80 -15.87 -7.22
C LEU A 168 6.98 -14.76 -8.26
N ARG A 169 8.00 -14.88 -9.11
CA ARG A 169 8.34 -13.89 -10.14
C ARG A 169 7.36 -13.86 -11.32
N GLU A 170 7.07 -15.01 -11.91
CA GLU A 170 6.27 -15.10 -13.14
C GLU A 170 4.77 -14.87 -12.92
N ILE A 171 4.26 -15.16 -11.72
CA ILE A 171 2.82 -15.13 -11.43
C ILE A 171 2.47 -14.01 -10.44
N TYR A 172 2.96 -14.09 -9.21
CA TYR A 172 2.43 -13.26 -8.12
C TYR A 172 3.00 -11.83 -8.12
N LEU A 173 4.27 -11.68 -8.50
CA LEU A 173 4.94 -10.39 -8.54
C LEU A 173 4.70 -9.62 -9.84
N LEU A 174 4.34 -10.29 -10.94
CA LEU A 174 4.25 -9.67 -12.26
C LEU A 174 3.30 -8.45 -12.31
N PRO A 175 2.09 -8.47 -11.71
CA PRO A 175 1.22 -7.28 -11.71
C PRO A 175 1.83 -6.09 -10.97
N PHE A 176 2.51 -6.32 -9.86
CA PHE A 176 3.20 -5.28 -9.10
C PHE A 176 4.42 -4.75 -9.86
N GLN A 177 5.20 -5.64 -10.48
CA GLN A 177 6.36 -5.26 -11.28
C GLN A 177 5.97 -4.33 -12.43
N ALA A 178 4.92 -4.68 -13.19
CA ALA A 178 4.41 -3.86 -14.26
C ALA A 178 3.96 -2.48 -13.76
N ALA A 179 3.22 -2.42 -12.65
CA ALA A 179 2.79 -1.16 -12.04
C ALA A 179 3.99 -0.27 -11.64
N VAL A 180 5.01 -0.84 -11.00
CA VAL A 180 6.21 -0.09 -10.61
C VAL A 180 6.95 0.43 -11.84
N HIS A 181 7.23 -0.41 -12.83
CA HIS A 181 8.00 0.00 -14.00
C HIS A 181 7.27 0.98 -14.92
N GLU A 182 5.95 0.86 -15.07
CA GLU A 182 5.20 1.61 -16.08
C GLU A 182 4.54 2.90 -15.55
N ILE A 183 4.14 2.94 -14.27
CA ILE A 183 3.35 4.06 -13.74
C ILE A 183 3.76 4.56 -12.35
N GLN A 184 4.62 3.84 -11.61
CA GLN A 184 5.09 4.20 -10.27
C GLN A 184 3.91 4.57 -9.34
N PRO A 185 3.16 3.58 -8.79
CA PRO A 185 2.07 3.87 -7.88
C PRO A 185 2.61 4.65 -6.66
N TRP A 186 1.86 5.62 -6.15
CA TRP A 186 2.32 6.40 -4.99
C TRP A 186 2.56 5.50 -3.78
N THR A 187 1.74 4.47 -3.61
CA THR A 187 1.89 3.52 -2.52
C THR A 187 1.72 2.07 -2.96
N ILE A 188 2.31 1.15 -2.19
CA ILE A 188 2.08 -0.30 -2.29
C ILE A 188 1.71 -0.80 -0.89
N MET A 189 0.65 -1.61 -0.78
CA MET A 189 0.23 -2.18 0.50
C MET A 189 0.86 -3.55 0.73
N ALA A 190 1.66 -3.69 1.78
CA ALA A 190 2.22 -4.97 2.19
C ALA A 190 1.14 -5.90 2.77
N ALA A 191 1.19 -7.17 2.41
CA ALA A 191 0.21 -8.19 2.79
C ALA A 191 0.31 -8.62 4.27
N TYR A 192 -0.73 -9.31 4.74
CA TYR A 192 -0.79 -9.88 6.09
C TYR A 192 0.06 -11.15 6.28
N ASN A 193 0.07 -12.00 5.26
CA ASN A 193 0.61 -13.36 5.34
C ASN A 193 2.14 -13.35 5.39
N LEU A 194 2.69 -14.52 5.69
CA LEU A 194 4.09 -14.81 5.54
C LEU A 194 4.32 -15.29 4.10
N VAL A 195 5.52 -15.06 3.57
CA VAL A 195 5.98 -15.60 2.29
C VAL A 195 7.28 -16.34 2.57
N ASN A 196 7.29 -17.65 2.34
CA ASN A 196 8.42 -18.53 2.66
C ASN A 196 8.93 -18.35 4.11
N GLY A 197 7.98 -18.26 5.07
CA GLY A 197 8.26 -18.20 6.51
C GLY A 197 8.50 -16.80 7.09
N ILE A 198 8.49 -15.73 6.28
CA ILE A 198 8.76 -14.37 6.74
C ILE A 198 7.56 -13.47 6.44
N ALA A 199 7.11 -12.67 7.43
CA ALA A 199 6.00 -11.73 7.23
C ALA A 199 6.26 -10.79 6.06
N ALA A 200 5.30 -10.63 5.15
CA ALA A 200 5.49 -9.82 3.94
C ALA A 200 5.90 -8.37 4.25
N SER A 201 5.40 -7.80 5.36
CA SER A 201 5.74 -6.45 5.85
C SER A 201 7.15 -6.33 6.47
N GLU A 202 7.88 -7.44 6.62
CA GLU A 202 9.21 -7.51 7.24
C GLU A 202 10.23 -8.26 6.37
N ASN A 203 9.83 -8.61 5.15
CA ASN A 203 10.62 -9.45 4.27
C ASN A 203 11.58 -8.60 3.43
N SER A 204 12.85 -8.57 3.80
CA SER A 204 13.91 -7.81 3.09
C SER A 204 14.10 -8.23 1.64
N TYR A 205 13.83 -9.50 1.31
CA TYR A 205 13.86 -9.99 -0.06
C TYR A 205 12.79 -9.29 -0.89
N LEU A 206 11.55 -9.21 -0.37
CA LEU A 206 10.42 -8.61 -1.07
C LEU A 206 10.47 -7.08 -1.09
N LEU A 207 10.64 -6.44 0.07
CA LEU A 207 10.48 -4.99 0.23
C LEU A 207 11.75 -4.21 -0.09
N THR A 208 12.94 -4.80 0.06
CA THR A 208 14.21 -4.11 -0.22
C THR A 208 14.82 -4.59 -1.52
N GLN A 209 15.16 -5.88 -1.62
CA GLN A 209 15.91 -6.41 -2.77
C GLN A 209 15.08 -6.30 -4.06
N ILE A 210 13.91 -6.92 -4.10
CA ILE A 210 13.04 -6.86 -5.27
C ILE A 210 12.50 -5.45 -5.48
N LEU A 211 11.73 -4.95 -4.50
CA LEU A 211 10.92 -3.77 -4.73
C LEU A 211 11.76 -2.49 -4.92
N ARG A 212 12.80 -2.28 -4.10
CA ARG A 212 13.61 -1.05 -4.15
C ARG A 212 14.84 -1.20 -5.05
N GLN A 213 15.61 -2.27 -4.89
CA GLN A 213 16.90 -2.39 -5.58
C GLN A 213 16.75 -2.88 -7.03
N GLU A 214 15.91 -3.89 -7.26
CA GLU A 214 15.71 -4.41 -8.62
C GLU A 214 14.72 -3.57 -9.43
N TRP A 215 13.59 -3.18 -8.85
CA TRP A 215 12.53 -2.47 -9.59
C TRP A 215 12.58 -0.94 -9.47
N GLY A 216 13.39 -0.41 -8.54
CA GLY A 216 13.54 1.04 -8.36
C GLY A 216 12.26 1.73 -7.87
N PHE A 217 11.43 1.04 -7.08
CA PHE A 217 10.25 1.67 -6.49
C PHE A 217 10.66 2.78 -5.52
N ASP A 218 10.13 3.99 -5.70
CA ASP A 218 10.42 5.15 -4.84
C ASP A 218 9.20 5.63 -4.03
N GLY A 219 8.03 5.02 -4.21
CA GLY A 219 6.82 5.36 -3.45
C GLY A 219 6.83 4.85 -2.00
N VAL A 220 5.68 4.90 -1.32
CA VAL A 220 5.54 4.50 0.08
C VAL A 220 5.06 3.05 0.19
N VAL A 221 5.73 2.22 0.99
CA VAL A 221 5.15 0.93 1.41
C VAL A 221 4.31 1.16 2.65
N VAL A 222 3.00 0.96 2.52
CA VAL A 222 2.03 1.05 3.62
C VAL A 222 1.69 -0.36 4.11
N SER A 223 1.52 -0.53 5.41
CA SER A 223 1.05 -1.80 5.95
C SER A 223 -0.43 -2.03 5.62
N ASP A 224 -0.88 -3.27 5.46
CA ASP A 224 -2.31 -3.54 5.66
C ASP A 224 -2.67 -3.25 7.15
N TRP A 225 -3.95 -3.18 7.48
CA TRP A 225 -4.44 -2.67 8.76
C TRP A 225 -4.15 -3.61 9.93
N PHE A 226 -3.70 -3.06 11.07
CA PHE A 226 -3.56 -3.77 12.34
C PHE A 226 -2.45 -4.84 12.40
N PHE A 227 -2.75 -6.08 11.99
CA PHE A 227 -1.93 -7.26 12.31
C PHE A 227 -0.89 -7.59 11.24
N SER A 228 -0.74 -6.76 10.21
CA SER A 228 0.26 -6.98 9.14
C SER A 228 1.68 -6.85 9.69
N VAL A 229 1.95 -5.78 10.44
CA VAL A 229 3.25 -5.49 11.05
C VAL A 229 3.47 -6.33 12.32
N LYS A 230 4.63 -6.98 12.45
CA LYS A 230 4.91 -7.93 13.53
C LYS A 230 5.93 -7.43 14.56
N SER A 231 6.71 -6.42 14.21
CA SER A 231 7.80 -5.90 15.01
C SER A 231 8.19 -4.47 14.60
N THR A 232 9.02 -3.82 15.43
CA THR A 232 9.49 -2.45 15.21
C THR A 232 10.68 -2.42 14.24
N ALA A 233 11.86 -2.88 14.68
CA ALA A 233 13.11 -2.69 13.94
C ALA A 233 13.13 -3.45 12.61
N ALA A 234 12.65 -4.71 12.58
CA ALA A 234 12.68 -5.50 11.35
C ALA A 234 11.84 -4.86 10.25
N ALA A 235 10.61 -4.44 10.55
CA ALA A 235 9.73 -3.78 9.58
C ALA A 235 10.32 -2.49 9.02
N VAL A 236 10.83 -1.61 9.88
CA VAL A 236 11.40 -0.31 9.44
C VAL A 236 12.66 -0.51 8.61
N ASN A 237 13.57 -1.38 9.05
CA ASN A 237 14.85 -1.58 8.38
C ASN A 237 14.73 -2.20 6.99
N VAL A 238 13.63 -2.89 6.68
CA VAL A 238 13.40 -3.47 5.33
C VAL A 238 12.58 -2.57 4.41
N GLY A 239 12.18 -1.38 4.88
CA GLY A 239 11.47 -0.40 4.05
C GLY A 239 9.96 -0.46 4.12
N LEU A 240 9.36 -0.95 5.23
CA LEU A 240 7.96 -0.65 5.54
C LEU A 240 7.88 0.76 6.10
N ASP A 241 7.40 1.70 5.27
CA ASP A 241 7.46 3.12 5.58
C ASP A 241 6.32 3.55 6.54
N LEU A 242 5.07 3.20 6.24
CA LEU A 242 3.89 3.68 6.96
C LEU A 242 3.10 2.54 7.65
N GLU A 243 2.99 2.59 8.97
CA GLU A 243 2.13 1.68 9.76
C GLU A 243 0.70 2.21 9.87
N MET A 244 -0.30 1.41 9.48
CA MET A 244 -1.72 1.73 9.58
C MET A 244 -2.49 0.71 10.46
N PRO A 245 -3.57 1.12 11.14
CA PRO A 245 -4.15 2.47 11.19
C PRO A 245 -3.59 3.39 12.29
N SER A 246 -2.79 2.86 13.20
CA SER A 246 -2.33 3.55 14.41
C SER A 246 -0.96 3.02 14.86
N PRO A 247 -0.20 3.76 15.70
CA PRO A 247 1.18 3.41 16.02
C PRO A 247 1.24 2.25 17.04
N ARG A 248 1.33 1.01 16.55
CA ARG A 248 1.53 -0.18 17.41
C ARG A 248 3.01 -0.53 17.55
N TRP A 249 3.78 -0.35 16.49
CA TRP A 249 5.22 -0.61 16.41
C TRP A 249 6.03 0.65 16.10
N ARG A 250 5.37 1.73 15.66
CA ARG A 250 5.92 3.09 15.61
C ARG A 250 5.76 3.80 16.97
N GLY A 251 6.03 5.10 17.02
CA GLY A 251 5.96 5.88 18.27
C GLY A 251 7.08 5.54 19.26
N GLU A 252 6.74 5.38 20.54
CA GLU A 252 7.71 5.15 21.62
C GLU A 252 8.64 3.95 21.36
N LYS A 253 8.10 2.83 20.86
CA LYS A 253 8.92 1.65 20.55
C LYS A 253 9.98 1.93 19.49
N LEU A 254 9.65 2.75 18.48
CA LEU A 254 10.61 3.10 17.44
C LEU A 254 11.64 4.12 17.94
N LEU A 255 11.24 5.05 18.80
CA LEU A 255 12.19 5.95 19.47
C LEU A 255 13.17 5.16 20.36
N GLU A 256 12.68 4.16 21.09
CA GLU A 256 13.50 3.26 21.88
C GLU A 256 14.46 2.46 20.99
N ALA A 257 13.97 1.85 19.90
CA ALA A 257 14.81 1.12 18.95
C ALA A 257 15.91 1.99 18.32
N VAL A 258 15.64 3.27 18.05
CA VAL A 258 16.68 4.22 17.59
C VAL A 258 17.69 4.50 18.71
N THR A 259 17.23 4.68 19.94
CA THR A 259 18.11 4.92 21.10
C THR A 259 19.01 3.71 21.39
N LEU A 260 18.50 2.49 21.18
CA LEU A 260 19.24 1.24 21.32
C LEU A 260 20.14 0.91 20.12
N GLY A 261 20.08 1.69 19.05
CA GLY A 261 20.86 1.47 17.82
C GLY A 261 20.37 0.33 16.93
N GLU A 262 19.16 -0.19 17.19
CA GLU A 262 18.52 -1.22 16.37
C GLU A 262 17.99 -0.66 15.03
N VAL A 263 17.69 0.65 15.01
CA VAL A 263 17.28 1.41 13.82
C VAL A 263 18.11 2.68 13.75
N ALA A 264 18.77 2.94 12.61
CA ALA A 264 19.47 4.21 12.40
C ALA A 264 18.46 5.33 12.12
N GLU A 265 18.72 6.55 12.61
CA GLU A 265 17.91 7.73 12.26
C GLU A 265 17.86 7.96 10.74
N ALA A 266 18.96 7.68 10.02
CA ALA A 266 18.98 7.75 8.57
C ALA A 266 17.96 6.80 7.89
N THR A 267 17.65 5.66 8.51
CA THR A 267 16.58 4.76 8.03
C THR A 267 15.21 5.43 8.15
N ILE A 268 14.97 6.16 9.26
CA ILE A 268 13.75 6.95 9.46
C ILE A 268 13.66 8.05 8.41
N ASP A 269 14.74 8.77 8.16
CA ASP A 269 14.80 9.85 7.16
C ASP A 269 14.45 9.36 5.75
N ILE A 270 14.88 8.15 5.38
CA ILE A 270 14.52 7.55 4.10
C ILE A 270 13.01 7.35 3.98
N SER A 271 12.36 6.78 5.00
CA SER A 271 10.91 6.57 4.98
C SER A 271 10.14 7.90 5.03
N VAL A 272 10.57 8.86 5.84
CA VAL A 272 9.94 10.18 5.92
C VAL A 272 10.04 10.92 4.60
N ARG A 273 11.20 10.86 3.92
CA ARG A 273 11.38 11.45 2.58
C ARG A 273 10.36 10.96 1.57
N ARG A 274 10.03 9.67 1.59
CA ARG A 274 9.04 9.08 0.66
C ARG A 274 7.61 9.53 0.96
N LEU A 275 7.32 9.87 2.21
CA LEU A 275 6.00 10.36 2.62
C LEU A 275 5.77 11.84 2.26
N LEU A 276 6.83 12.64 2.16
CA LEU A 276 6.79 14.09 1.85
C LEU A 276 6.70 14.35 0.34
#